data_AF-A0A1Z2LBC6-F1
#
_entry.id   AF-A0A1Z2LBC6-F1
#
_cell.length_a   1.000
_cell.length_b   1.000
_cell.length_c   1.000
_cell.angle_alpha   90.00
_cell.angle_beta   90.00
_cell.angle_gamma   90.00
#
_symmetry.space_group_name_H-M   'P 1'
#
loop_
_entity.id
_entity.type
_entity.pdbx_description
1 polymer ?
#
loop_
_entity_poly.entity_id
_entity_poly.type
_entity_poly.pdbx_seq_one_letter_code
_entity_poly.pdbx_strand_id
1 'polypeptide(L)'
;MAASVLTAATVTASMLLPGVGSEAQAATPGQTAVKVAASKKGSPYQYGAAGPNRFDCSGLTLYSFKKAGKTLPRTAAQQYNKTRHLSAGSRQVGDLVFFHSGSNVYHVGIYAGDNKIWHSPKPGASVRMEKIWSSGVWYGRVN
;
A
#
# COMPACT_ATOMS: atom_id res chain seq x y z
N MET A 1 18.35 33.24 -59.87
CA MET A 1 17.29 32.23 -60.05
C MET A 1 17.98 30.86 -60.07
N ALA A 2 17.63 29.99 -59.12
CA ALA A 2 18.43 28.83 -58.69
C ALA A 2 18.41 27.64 -59.67
N ALA A 3 19.45 26.80 -59.56
CA ALA A 3 19.75 25.62 -60.36
C ALA A 3 19.08 24.32 -59.87
N SER A 4 18.83 23.40 -60.82
CA SER A 4 18.41 22.01 -60.63
C SER A 4 19.61 21.05 -60.59
N VAL A 5 19.59 20.00 -59.77
CA VAL A 5 19.93 18.60 -60.15
C VAL A 5 19.51 17.57 -59.11
N LEU A 6 19.40 16.33 -59.57
CA LEU A 6 18.67 15.15 -59.10
C LEU A 6 19.55 14.16 -58.28
N THR A 7 18.88 13.32 -57.48
CA THR A 7 19.25 11.93 -57.05
C THR A 7 20.28 11.69 -55.93
N ALA A 8 19.85 10.99 -54.85
CA ALA A 8 20.17 9.57 -54.58
C ALA A 8 19.87 9.20 -53.11
N ALA A 9 19.15 8.09 -52.92
CA ALA A 9 18.88 7.50 -51.61
C ALA A 9 20.08 6.69 -51.09
N THR A 10 20.33 6.72 -49.78
CA THR A 10 20.93 5.59 -49.05
C THR A 10 20.33 5.50 -47.64
N VAL A 11 19.93 4.28 -47.29
CA VAL A 11 19.40 3.83 -46.00
C VAL A 11 20.57 3.64 -45.02
N THR A 12 20.40 4.04 -43.76
CA THR A 12 21.03 3.51 -42.53
C THR A 12 20.68 4.51 -41.40
N ALA A 13 20.39 4.16 -40.15
CA ALA A 13 20.15 2.92 -39.44
C ALA A 13 19.46 3.34 -38.13
N SER A 14 18.56 2.52 -37.60
CA SER A 14 17.91 2.73 -36.31
C SER A 14 18.94 2.91 -35.20
N MET A 15 18.81 3.99 -34.41
CA MET A 15 19.26 3.99 -33.02
C MET A 15 18.03 4.11 -32.13
N LEU A 16 17.51 2.96 -31.69
CA LEU A 16 16.77 2.89 -30.43
C LEU A 16 17.75 3.29 -29.32
N LEU A 17 17.50 4.43 -28.68
CA LEU A 17 18.13 4.78 -27.42
C LEU A 17 17.33 4.09 -26.29
N PRO A 18 17.91 3.17 -25.51
CA PRO A 18 17.37 2.79 -24.23
C PRO A 18 17.94 3.74 -23.18
N GLY A 19 17.14 4.70 -22.71
CA GLY A 19 17.49 5.49 -21.53
C GLY A 19 16.75 6.81 -21.43
N VAL A 20 15.68 6.87 -20.66
CA VAL A 20 15.69 7.28 -19.23
C VAL A 20 14.23 7.23 -18.75
N GLY A 21 13.98 6.40 -17.73
CA GLY A 21 12.63 6.18 -17.21
C GLY A 21 12.06 7.41 -16.52
N SER A 22 10.87 7.82 -16.95
CA SER A 22 9.81 8.28 -16.05
C SER A 22 8.48 8.27 -16.81
N GLU A 23 8.00 7.07 -17.15
CA GLU A 23 6.56 6.88 -16.98
C GLU A 23 6.33 7.12 -15.50
N ALA A 24 5.52 8.13 -15.15
CA ALA A 24 5.13 8.38 -13.77
C ALA A 24 4.66 7.05 -13.17
N GLN A 25 5.51 6.38 -12.39
CA GLN A 25 5.27 5.01 -11.97
C GLN A 25 4.05 5.07 -11.06
N ALA A 26 2.91 4.65 -11.60
CA ALA A 26 1.63 4.80 -10.94
C ALA A 26 1.75 4.19 -9.54
N ALA A 27 1.37 4.96 -8.52
CA ALA A 27 1.51 4.51 -7.14
C ALA A 27 0.80 3.18 -6.96
N THR A 28 1.48 2.20 -6.37
CA THR A 28 0.88 0.88 -6.15
C THR A 28 -0.35 1.01 -5.24
N PRO A 29 -1.30 0.06 -5.27
CA PRO A 29 -2.45 0.10 -4.37
C PRO A 29 -2.02 0.20 -2.89
N GLY A 30 -0.94 -0.47 -2.50
CA GLY A 30 -0.37 -0.37 -1.15
C GLY A 30 0.14 1.03 -0.81
N GLN A 31 0.89 1.66 -1.72
CA GLN A 31 1.38 3.04 -1.51
C GLN A 31 0.22 4.03 -1.41
N THR A 32 -0.82 3.85 -2.23
CA THR A 32 -2.05 4.66 -2.14
C THR A 32 -2.76 4.43 -0.81
N ALA A 33 -2.88 3.18 -0.36
CA ALA A 33 -3.48 2.86 0.94
C ALA A 33 -2.72 3.49 2.12
N VAL A 34 -1.38 3.54 2.08
CA VAL A 34 -0.58 4.24 3.10
C VAL A 34 -0.90 5.74 3.14
N LYS A 35 -0.97 6.41 1.98
CA LYS A 35 -1.34 7.83 1.90
C LYS A 35 -2.74 8.08 2.45
N VAL A 36 -3.69 7.20 2.13
CA VAL A 36 -5.06 7.29 2.65
C VAL A 36 -5.08 7.11 4.17
N ALA A 37 -4.40 6.10 4.72
CA ALA A 37 -4.33 5.89 6.15
C ALA A 37 -3.66 7.06 6.89
N ALA A 38 -2.59 7.62 6.32
CA ALA A 38 -1.93 8.81 6.84
C ALA A 38 -2.87 10.03 6.88
N SER A 39 -3.72 10.22 5.85
CA SER A 39 -4.74 11.28 5.83
C SER A 39 -5.79 11.16 6.93
N LYS A 40 -5.90 9.97 7.56
CA LYS A 40 -6.83 9.70 8.66
C LYS A 40 -6.19 9.83 10.03
N LYS A 41 -4.92 10.27 10.12
CA LYS A 41 -4.26 10.58 11.40
C LYS A 41 -5.19 11.42 12.29
N GLY A 42 -5.35 11.00 13.55
CA GLY A 42 -6.21 11.67 14.52
C GLY A 42 -7.69 11.28 14.47
N SER A 43 -8.15 10.51 13.48
CA SER A 43 -9.51 9.96 13.52
C SER A 43 -9.68 9.01 14.72
N PRO A 44 -10.72 9.18 15.56
CA PRO A 44 -10.87 8.38 16.76
C PRO A 44 -11.20 6.92 16.47
N TYR A 45 -10.76 6.04 17.36
CA TYR A 45 -11.10 4.64 17.32
C TYR A 45 -12.60 4.45 17.60
N GLN A 46 -13.24 3.55 16.84
CA GLN A 46 -14.55 3.00 17.18
C GLN A 46 -14.62 1.56 16.71
N TYR A 47 -14.96 0.65 17.63
CA TYR A 47 -15.14 -0.77 17.31
C TYR A 47 -16.22 -0.93 16.23
N GLY A 48 -15.95 -1.74 15.21
CA GLY A 48 -16.89 -1.94 14.12
C GLY A 48 -16.92 -0.82 13.06
N ALA A 49 -16.22 0.31 13.26
CA ALA A 49 -16.23 1.40 12.29
C ALA A 49 -15.23 1.22 11.13
N ALA A 50 -15.62 1.63 9.93
CA ALA A 50 -14.83 1.54 8.69
C ALA A 50 -14.79 2.87 7.90
N GLY A 51 -14.84 4.00 8.62
CA GLY A 51 -14.70 5.35 8.06
C GLY A 51 -16.01 6.05 7.70
N PRO A 52 -15.93 7.27 7.14
CA PRO A 52 -14.68 8.01 6.86
C PRO A 52 -14.08 8.73 8.07
N ASN A 53 -14.82 8.82 9.20
CA ASN A 53 -14.47 9.67 10.35
C ASN A 53 -14.00 8.87 11.58
N ARG A 54 -14.31 7.58 11.65
CA ARG A 54 -13.97 6.70 12.78
C ARG A 54 -13.59 5.31 12.26
N PHE A 55 -12.66 4.65 12.93
CA PHE A 55 -12.10 3.39 12.44
C PHE A 55 -11.77 2.43 13.58
N ASP A 56 -12.00 1.14 13.38
CA ASP A 56 -11.19 0.12 14.05
C ASP A 56 -9.98 -0.29 13.18
N CYS A 57 -9.17 -1.22 13.66
CA CYS A 57 -7.93 -1.62 13.00
C CYS A 57 -8.17 -2.10 11.56
N SER A 58 -9.10 -3.04 11.39
CA SER A 58 -9.45 -3.64 10.08
C SER A 58 -10.35 -2.74 9.23
N GLY A 59 -11.08 -1.83 9.84
CA GLY A 59 -11.86 -0.80 9.16
C GLY A 59 -10.98 0.26 8.52
N LEU A 60 -9.87 0.65 9.16
CA LEU A 60 -8.89 1.57 8.57
C LEU A 60 -8.22 0.97 7.34
N THR A 61 -7.78 -0.30 7.40
CA THR A 61 -7.16 -0.99 6.28
C THR A 61 -8.15 -1.18 5.13
N LEU A 62 -9.37 -1.64 5.43
CA LEU A 62 -10.45 -1.78 4.46
C LEU A 62 -10.74 -0.46 3.75
N TYR A 63 -10.92 0.63 4.50
CA TYR A 63 -11.18 1.95 3.92
C TYR A 63 -10.04 2.41 3.02
N SER A 64 -8.80 2.23 3.48
CA SER A 64 -7.60 2.69 2.77
C SER A 64 -7.39 1.94 1.46
N PHE A 65 -7.53 0.62 1.48
CA PHE A 65 -7.44 -0.21 0.27
C PHE A 65 -8.63 -0.01 -0.66
N LYS A 66 -9.85 0.23 -0.14
CA LYS A 66 -11.01 0.58 -0.97
C LYS A 66 -10.76 1.85 -1.78
N LYS A 67 -10.14 2.87 -1.16
CA LYS A 67 -9.73 4.10 -1.86
C LYS A 67 -8.57 3.87 -2.85
N ALA A 68 -7.80 2.81 -2.66
CA ALA A 68 -6.78 2.34 -3.60
C ALA A 68 -7.31 1.36 -4.66
N GLY A 69 -8.63 1.21 -4.80
CA GLY A 69 -9.25 0.32 -5.79
C GLY A 69 -9.22 -1.17 -5.44
N LYS A 70 -8.97 -1.53 -4.17
CA LYS A 70 -8.89 -2.92 -3.70
C LYS A 70 -9.95 -3.20 -2.63
N THR A 71 -10.54 -4.39 -2.70
CA THR A 71 -11.56 -4.82 -1.74
C THR A 71 -10.95 -5.75 -0.71
N LEU A 72 -11.14 -5.42 0.56
CA LEU A 72 -10.76 -6.25 1.70
C LEU A 72 -12.00 -6.69 2.48
N PRO A 73 -12.00 -7.91 3.04
CA PRO A 73 -13.04 -8.34 3.96
C PRO A 73 -12.97 -7.56 5.28
N ARG A 74 -14.03 -7.67 6.08
CA ARG A 74 -14.25 -6.77 7.21
C ARG A 74 -13.27 -6.98 8.36
N THR A 75 -12.90 -8.21 8.68
CA THR A 75 -12.12 -8.51 9.89
C THR A 75 -10.63 -8.71 9.59
N ALA A 76 -9.77 -8.47 10.57
CA ALA A 76 -8.32 -8.63 10.42
C ALA A 76 -7.92 -10.07 10.01
N ALA A 77 -8.54 -11.08 10.61
CA ALA A 77 -8.32 -12.48 10.26
C ALA A 77 -8.75 -12.81 8.82
N GLN A 78 -9.90 -12.32 8.37
CA GLN A 78 -10.33 -12.51 6.99
C GLN A 78 -9.39 -11.78 6.01
N GLN A 79 -8.90 -10.59 6.37
CA GLN A 79 -7.95 -9.85 5.55
C GLN A 79 -6.64 -10.62 5.39
N TYR A 80 -6.12 -11.20 6.47
CA TYR A 80 -4.95 -12.07 6.43
C TYR A 80 -5.13 -13.23 5.45
N ASN A 81 -6.27 -13.92 5.52
CA ASN A 81 -6.60 -15.03 4.62
C ASN A 81 -6.78 -14.60 3.15
N LYS A 82 -7.10 -13.33 2.89
CA LYS A 82 -7.28 -12.80 1.53
C LYS A 82 -5.99 -12.26 0.92
N THR A 83 -4.96 -12.02 1.73
CA THR A 83 -3.66 -11.51 1.26
C THR A 83 -2.72 -12.61 0.82
N ARG A 84 -1.76 -12.26 -0.03
CA ARG A 84 -0.60 -13.10 -0.30
C ARG A 84 0.38 -13.00 0.87
N HIS A 85 0.66 -14.11 1.55
CA HIS A 85 1.55 -14.14 2.70
C HIS A 85 3.00 -13.86 2.31
N LEU A 86 3.70 -13.14 3.18
CA LEU A 86 5.07 -12.69 2.96
C LEU A 86 5.94 -13.03 4.15
N SER A 87 7.22 -13.32 3.88
CA SER A 87 8.25 -13.29 4.91
C SER A 87 8.57 -11.84 5.30
N ALA A 88 9.10 -11.66 6.52
CA ALA A 88 9.45 -10.33 7.02
C ALA A 88 10.44 -9.58 6.11
N GLY A 89 11.37 -10.27 5.45
CA GLY A 89 12.35 -9.66 4.54
C GLY A 89 11.76 -9.17 3.22
N SER A 90 10.60 -9.67 2.81
CA SER A 90 9.93 -9.32 1.56
C SER A 90 8.89 -8.21 1.70
N ARG A 91 8.69 -7.69 2.91
CA ARG A 91 7.71 -6.64 3.20
C ARG A 91 8.13 -5.32 2.56
N GLN A 92 7.14 -4.61 2.02
CA GLN A 92 7.28 -3.33 1.36
C GLN A 92 6.24 -2.36 1.93
N VAL A 93 6.49 -1.06 1.76
CA VAL A 93 5.53 -0.01 2.11
C VAL A 93 4.19 -0.30 1.44
N GLY A 94 3.13 -0.33 2.24
CA GLY A 94 1.79 -0.70 1.78
C GLY A 94 1.36 -2.13 2.07
N ASP A 95 2.26 -3.02 2.53
CA ASP A 95 1.83 -4.35 2.98
C ASP A 95 1.05 -4.27 4.30
N LEU A 96 0.17 -5.22 4.53
CA LEU A 96 -0.53 -5.35 5.80
C LEU A 96 0.36 -6.08 6.82
N VAL A 97 0.36 -5.57 8.05
CA VAL A 97 1.01 -6.17 9.21
C VAL A 97 -0.07 -6.66 10.14
N PHE A 98 -0.12 -7.96 10.35
CA PHE A 98 -1.11 -8.66 11.17
C PHE A 98 -0.46 -9.09 12.48
N PHE A 99 -0.99 -8.62 13.60
CA PHE A 99 -0.53 -9.03 14.91
C PHE A 99 -1.35 -10.23 15.35
N HIS A 100 -0.66 -11.26 15.83
CA HIS A 100 -1.29 -12.52 16.17
C HIS A 100 -0.81 -13.04 17.53
N SER A 101 -1.64 -13.90 18.13
CA SER A 101 -1.29 -14.71 19.29
C SER A 101 -1.72 -16.14 18.99
N GLY A 102 -0.76 -17.08 18.96
CA GLY A 102 -0.98 -18.39 18.38
C GLY A 102 -1.48 -18.28 16.93
N SER A 103 -2.63 -18.91 16.65
CA SER A 103 -3.27 -18.90 15.34
C SER A 103 -4.27 -17.75 15.12
N ASN A 104 -4.48 -16.87 16.11
CA ASN A 104 -5.53 -15.83 16.04
C ASN A 104 -4.94 -14.44 15.76
N VAL A 105 -5.46 -13.76 14.73
CA VAL A 105 -5.11 -12.37 14.39
C VAL A 105 -6.01 -11.41 15.15
N TYR A 106 -5.42 -10.62 16.05
CA TYR A 106 -6.17 -9.69 16.90
C TYR A 106 -6.07 -8.23 16.45
N HIS A 107 -5.06 -7.87 15.64
CA HIS A 107 -4.86 -6.50 15.17
C HIS A 107 -4.24 -6.46 13.77
N VAL A 108 -4.49 -5.36 13.04
CA VAL A 108 -3.89 -5.13 11.72
C VAL A 108 -3.53 -3.65 11.53
N GLY A 109 -2.45 -3.40 10.79
CA GLY A 109 -2.07 -2.08 10.31
C GLY A 109 -1.45 -2.13 8.90
N ILE A 110 -1.18 -0.96 8.33
CA ILE A 110 -0.53 -0.82 7.02
C ILE A 110 0.93 -0.43 7.24
N TYR A 111 1.86 -1.19 6.68
CA TYR A 111 3.30 -0.95 6.79
C TYR A 111 3.70 0.36 6.12
N ALA A 112 4.32 1.25 6.89
CA ALA A 112 4.73 2.58 6.47
C ALA A 112 6.23 2.69 6.16
N GLY A 113 6.97 1.58 6.26
CA GLY A 113 8.45 1.60 6.22
C GLY A 113 9.06 1.75 7.61
N ASP A 114 10.38 1.64 7.72
CA ASP A 114 11.15 1.88 8.95
C ASP A 114 10.63 1.16 10.21
N ASN A 115 10.09 -0.05 10.03
CA ASN A 115 9.45 -0.81 11.10
C ASN A 115 8.27 -0.07 11.77
N LYS A 116 7.55 0.77 11.03
CA LYS A 116 6.37 1.53 11.46
C LYS A 116 5.13 1.10 10.68
N ILE A 117 3.97 1.31 11.30
CA ILE A 117 2.66 1.05 10.71
C ILE A 117 1.71 2.21 10.95
N TRP A 118 0.76 2.40 10.03
CA TRP A 118 -0.47 3.13 10.30
C TRP A 118 -1.54 2.16 10.81
N HIS A 119 -2.16 2.49 11.94
CA HIS A 119 -3.22 1.67 12.53
C HIS A 119 -4.25 2.52 13.30
N SER A 120 -5.40 1.92 13.61
CA SER A 120 -6.34 2.42 14.62
C SER A 120 -6.28 1.48 15.85
N PRO A 121 -5.57 1.85 16.93
CA PRO A 121 -5.09 0.89 17.92
C PRO A 121 -6.18 0.30 18.83
N LYS A 122 -6.95 1.13 19.53
CA LYS A 122 -7.88 0.70 20.60
C LYS A 122 -8.84 1.81 21.02
N PRO A 123 -9.91 1.51 21.78
CA PRO A 123 -10.78 2.52 22.38
C PRO A 123 -10.00 3.59 23.15
N GLY A 124 -10.44 4.85 23.05
CA GLY A 124 -9.78 6.01 23.66
C GLY A 124 -8.53 6.52 22.92
N ALA A 125 -8.09 5.82 21.88
CA ALA A 125 -7.00 6.26 21.02
C ALA A 125 -7.50 6.65 19.63
N SER A 126 -6.59 7.19 18.80
CA SER A 126 -6.87 7.63 17.44
C SER A 126 -5.88 7.03 16.45
N VAL A 127 -6.23 7.08 15.16
CA VAL A 127 -5.36 6.65 14.08
C VAL A 127 -4.01 7.36 14.18
N ARG A 128 -2.94 6.58 14.20
CA ARG A 128 -1.58 7.08 14.34
C ARG A 128 -0.58 6.18 13.64
N MET A 129 0.63 6.72 13.45
CA MET A 129 1.77 5.95 13.05
C MET A 129 2.53 5.50 14.30
N GLU A 130 2.87 4.22 14.38
CA GLU A 130 3.55 3.64 15.54
C GLU A 130 4.56 2.59 15.08
N LYS A 131 5.63 2.41 15.86
CA LYS A 131 6.61 1.34 15.61
C LYS A 131 5.93 -0.01 15.85
N ILE A 132 6.26 -1.01 15.05
CA ILE A 132 5.84 -2.39 15.32
C ILE A 132 6.42 -2.81 16.68
N TRP A 133 5.55 -3.08 17.65
CA TRP A 133 5.91 -3.35 19.05
C TRP A 133 6.01 -4.83 19.40
N SER A 134 5.63 -5.72 18.49
CA SER A 134 5.57 -7.17 18.71
C SER A 134 6.44 -7.90 17.69
N SER A 135 7.08 -8.99 18.12
CA SER A 135 7.71 -9.97 17.22
C SER A 135 6.70 -10.96 16.62
N GLY A 136 5.53 -11.13 17.25
CA GLY A 136 4.42 -11.97 16.77
C GLY A 136 3.59 -11.24 15.71
N VAL A 137 4.18 -11.06 14.52
CA VAL A 137 3.53 -10.43 13.37
C VAL A 137 3.69 -11.25 12.10
N TRP A 138 2.63 -11.30 11.31
CA TRP A 138 2.63 -11.80 9.95
C TRP A 138 2.46 -10.66 8.95
N TYR A 139 2.91 -10.89 7.72
CA TYR A 139 2.86 -9.90 6.65
C TYR A 139 2.02 -10.42 5.49
N GLY A 140 1.23 -9.55 4.89
CA GLY A 140 0.42 -9.90 3.72
C GLY A 140 0.33 -8.77 2.71
N ARG A 141 0.52 -9.11 1.42
CA ARG A 141 0.32 -8.16 0.31
C ARG A 141 -1.10 -8.30 -0.25
N VAL A 142 -1.73 -7.16 -0.48
CA VAL A 142 -3.00 -7.07 -1.20
C VAL A 142 -2.69 -7.03 -2.70
N ASN A 143 -3.19 -8.01 -3.45
CA ASN A 143 -2.96 -8.13 -4.91
C ASN A 143 -3.99 -7.36 -5.73
#